data_AF-A0A087S5M0-F1
#
_entry.id   AF-A0A087S5M0-F1
#
_cell.length_a   1.000
_cell.length_b   1.000
_cell.length_c   1.000
_cell.angle_alpha   90.00
_cell.angle_beta   90.00
_cell.angle_gamma   90.00
#
_symmetry.space_group_name_H-M   'P 1'
#
loop_
_entity.id
_entity.type
_entity.pdbx_description
1 polymer ?
#
loop_
_entity_poly.entity_id
_entity_poly.type
_entity_poly.pdbx_seq_one_letter_code
_entity_poly.pdbx_strand_id
1 'polypeptide(L)'
;MFEPTSKDFWRAIILYGSNMSTYKMGLGHLLINYADKNLEKIPLRDLSEDFMGLYADKVKNNKPQSRRKIINGAEKGLTYVEQESRKIQEDGKNKEKAIDSVLKNSLEKMVLQKFHTLFKRQIPEPFYRLTDTHMILQNNLLELFSDKENKTMDTEVMSRWDLLEFGFENITGEESIEIDDNLEFVLKKKKRTQISRLRPVLNGYQDGICFFCERKFEINDSIHVDHLIPHDAVNHDQIWNLVLSCENCNLWKSNHLPQKHFVQKLIDRNEFVLQSDLPLKEELRKVLGIIPEQREQMIWSQYKIAVDKKLTLWEGDEEFSPAKDTLYKEMANWKRDSFWRRELGDKI
;
A
#
# COMPACT_ATOMS: atom_id res chain seq x y z
N MET A 1 -14.67 23.46 -0.28
CA MET A 1 -13.33 23.23 -0.87
C MET A 1 -12.63 22.28 0.09
N PHE A 2 -12.00 21.21 -0.39
CA PHE A 2 -11.33 20.24 0.46
C PHE A 2 -9.98 20.83 0.91
N GLU A 3 -9.78 20.97 2.23
CA GLU A 3 -8.50 21.34 2.85
C GLU A 3 -7.97 20.09 3.58
N PRO A 4 -6.81 19.53 3.18
CA PRO A 4 -6.30 18.30 3.78
C PRO A 4 -5.85 18.51 5.23
N THR A 5 -6.26 17.60 6.09
CA THR A 5 -5.81 17.55 7.49
C THR A 5 -4.47 16.81 7.64
N SER A 6 -3.86 16.87 8.83
CA SER A 6 -2.65 16.07 9.14
C SER A 6 -2.89 14.57 8.97
N LYS A 7 -4.11 14.09 9.26
CA LYS A 7 -4.52 12.70 9.03
C LYS A 7 -4.48 12.34 7.55
N ASP A 8 -4.96 13.25 6.71
CA ASP A 8 -4.99 13.07 5.26
C ASP A 8 -3.55 12.97 4.71
N PHE A 9 -2.66 13.90 5.10
CA PHE A 9 -1.25 13.84 4.72
C PHE A 9 -0.54 12.57 5.20
N TRP A 10 -0.81 12.13 6.43
CA TRP A 10 -0.24 10.89 6.97
C TRP A 10 -0.62 9.69 6.10
N ARG A 11 -1.91 9.49 5.86
CA ARG A 11 -2.41 8.37 5.04
C ARG A 11 -1.82 8.41 3.65
N ALA A 12 -1.76 9.59 3.03
CA ALA A 12 -1.17 9.70 1.69
C ALA A 12 0.33 9.39 1.66
N ILE A 13 1.10 9.76 2.68
CA ILE A 13 2.53 9.39 2.77
C ILE A 13 2.69 7.87 2.84
N ILE A 14 1.91 7.20 3.71
CA ILE A 14 1.96 5.75 3.91
C ILE A 14 1.53 5.00 2.64
N LEU A 15 0.40 5.41 2.06
CA LEU A 15 -0.23 4.70 0.96
C LEU A 15 0.39 5.03 -0.41
N TYR A 16 0.93 6.24 -0.61
CA TYR A 16 1.30 6.72 -1.95
C TYR A 16 2.71 7.30 -2.06
N GLY A 17 3.37 7.57 -0.94
CA GLY A 17 4.77 7.99 -0.99
C GLY A 17 5.64 6.90 -1.62
N SER A 18 6.69 7.32 -2.33
CA SER A 18 7.63 6.40 -2.99
C SER A 18 8.29 5.42 -2.01
N ASN A 19 8.34 4.13 -2.36
CA ASN A 19 8.89 3.08 -1.49
C ASN A 19 9.88 2.21 -2.26
N MET A 20 11.18 2.50 -2.11
CA MET A 20 12.26 1.61 -2.59
C MET A 20 12.57 0.46 -1.62
N SER A 21 12.19 0.63 -0.36
CA SER A 21 12.30 -0.35 0.72
C SER A 21 11.10 -0.21 1.65
N THR A 22 10.98 -1.11 2.61
CA THR A 22 9.95 -1.06 3.67
C THR A 22 10.22 0.01 4.73
N TYR A 23 11.33 0.76 4.65
CA TYR A 23 11.77 1.67 5.70
C TYR A 23 10.74 2.71 6.11
N LYS A 24 9.92 3.20 5.18
CA LYS A 24 8.83 4.13 5.49
C LYS A 24 7.80 3.51 6.45
N MET A 25 7.48 2.23 6.26
CA MET A 25 6.55 1.53 7.15
C MET A 25 7.17 1.32 8.52
N GLY A 26 8.46 0.94 8.56
CA GLY A 26 9.23 0.87 9.79
C GLY A 26 9.23 2.18 10.57
N LEU A 27 9.52 3.30 9.89
CA LEU A 27 9.52 4.60 10.53
C LEU A 27 8.11 5.02 10.93
N GLY A 28 7.10 4.78 10.08
CA GLY A 28 5.70 5.10 10.36
C GLY A 28 5.20 4.42 11.65
N HIS A 29 5.48 3.12 11.81
CA HIS A 29 5.13 2.38 13.02
C HIS A 29 5.81 2.95 14.27
N LEU A 30 7.11 3.30 14.21
CA LEU A 30 7.81 3.93 15.34
C LEU A 30 7.24 5.31 15.67
N LEU A 31 6.96 6.13 14.67
CA LEU A 31 6.37 7.46 14.85
C LEU A 31 5.00 7.37 15.56
N ILE A 32 4.15 6.41 15.18
CA ILE A 32 2.89 6.16 15.87
C ILE A 32 3.17 5.77 17.32
N ASN A 33 4.06 4.81 17.56
CA ASN A 33 4.37 4.34 18.91
C ASN A 33 4.97 5.42 19.82
N TYR A 34 5.79 6.32 19.28
CA TYR A 34 6.35 7.43 20.04
C TYR A 34 5.30 8.49 20.32
N ALA A 35 4.45 8.82 19.34
CA ALA A 35 3.36 9.76 19.53
C ALA A 35 2.32 9.26 20.53
N ASP A 36 1.97 7.97 20.48
CA ASP A 36 1.06 7.32 21.43
C ASP A 36 1.56 7.39 22.88
N LYS A 37 2.88 7.28 23.06
CA LYS A 37 3.56 7.43 24.36
C LYS A 37 3.84 8.88 24.74
N ASN A 38 3.40 9.84 23.92
CA ASN A 38 3.68 11.27 24.05
C ASN A 38 5.19 11.58 24.20
N LEU A 39 6.03 10.87 23.45
CA LEU A 39 7.47 11.10 23.42
C LEU A 39 7.80 12.17 22.38
N GLU A 40 8.08 13.39 22.84
CA GLU A 40 8.36 14.51 21.93
C GLU A 40 9.77 14.48 21.35
N LYS A 41 10.75 13.97 22.10
CA LYS A 41 12.18 14.05 21.75
C LYS A 41 12.83 12.68 21.88
N ILE A 42 13.26 12.13 20.75
CA ILE A 42 13.81 10.78 20.64
C ILE A 42 15.27 10.87 20.20
N PRO A 43 16.24 10.35 20.97
CA PRO A 43 17.62 10.24 20.52
C PRO A 43 17.72 9.39 19.24
N LEU A 44 18.49 9.85 18.26
CA LEU A 44 18.61 9.16 16.96
C LEU A 44 19.21 7.76 17.09
N ARG A 45 20.05 7.54 18.10
CA ARG A 45 20.60 6.21 18.41
C ARG A 45 19.51 5.25 18.90
N ASP A 46 18.62 5.73 19.77
CA ASP A 46 17.50 4.93 20.30
C ASP A 46 16.50 4.62 19.18
N LEU A 47 16.19 5.61 18.34
CA LEU A 47 15.41 5.41 17.10
C LEU A 47 16.02 4.30 16.23
N SER A 48 17.35 4.28 16.08
CA SER A 48 18.03 3.27 15.27
C SER A 48 17.99 1.88 15.92
N GLU A 49 18.10 1.79 17.23
CA GLU A 49 17.96 0.53 17.95
C GLU A 49 16.55 -0.04 17.83
N ASP A 50 15.53 0.80 18.05
CA ASP A 50 14.12 0.42 17.89
C ASP A 50 13.82 0.01 16.44
N PHE A 51 14.32 0.79 15.47
CA PHE A 51 14.18 0.48 14.05
C PHE A 51 14.81 -0.86 13.69
N MET A 52 15.99 -1.19 14.22
CA MET A 52 16.56 -2.53 14.03
C MET A 52 15.71 -3.61 14.69
N GLY A 53 15.18 -3.35 15.88
CA GLY A 53 14.32 -4.27 16.63
C GLY A 53 13.09 -4.69 15.82
N LEU A 54 12.41 -3.73 15.17
CA LEU A 54 11.25 -4.02 14.33
C LEU A 54 11.53 -4.98 13.18
N TYR A 55 12.75 -4.93 12.63
CA TYR A 55 13.14 -5.73 11.49
C TYR A 55 13.66 -7.11 11.88
N ALA A 56 13.98 -7.35 13.14
CA ALA A 56 14.63 -8.59 13.59
C ALA A 56 13.81 -9.83 13.20
N ASP A 57 12.51 -9.86 13.50
CA ASP A 57 11.64 -10.98 13.17
C ASP A 57 11.38 -11.11 11.67
N LYS A 58 11.23 -9.98 10.97
CA LYS A 58 10.96 -9.96 9.53
C LYS A 58 12.16 -10.48 8.73
N VAL A 59 13.37 -10.07 9.10
CA VAL A 59 14.62 -10.54 8.48
C VAL A 59 14.92 -11.98 8.87
N LYS A 60 14.69 -12.39 10.13
CA LYS A 60 14.85 -13.78 10.57
C LYS A 60 13.98 -14.75 9.77
N ASN A 61 12.77 -14.33 9.41
CA ASN A 61 11.86 -15.10 8.56
C ASN A 61 12.12 -14.95 7.05
N ASN A 62 13.28 -14.40 6.66
CA ASN A 62 13.70 -14.18 5.27
C ASN A 62 12.73 -13.35 4.42
N LYS A 63 11.91 -12.48 5.03
CA LYS A 63 11.06 -11.56 4.27
C LYS A 63 11.91 -10.44 3.65
N PRO A 64 11.84 -10.20 2.33
CA PRO A 64 12.64 -9.16 1.69
C PRO A 64 12.14 -7.76 2.01
N GLN A 65 13.05 -6.86 2.39
CA GLN A 65 12.76 -5.47 2.75
C GLN A 65 12.97 -4.49 1.59
N SER A 66 13.43 -4.99 0.44
CA SER A 66 13.47 -4.30 -0.85
C SER A 66 13.50 -5.32 -1.99
N ARG A 67 13.28 -4.87 -3.23
CA ARG A 67 13.36 -5.72 -4.42
C ARG A 67 14.72 -6.42 -4.52
N ARG A 68 14.69 -7.73 -4.74
CA ARG A 68 15.89 -8.57 -4.94
C ARG A 68 16.19 -8.76 -6.41
N LYS A 69 17.48 -8.83 -6.74
CA LYS A 69 17.96 -9.24 -8.07
C LYS A 69 19.16 -10.16 -7.92
N ILE A 70 19.23 -11.22 -8.71
CA ILE A 70 20.45 -12.01 -8.85
C ILE A 70 21.22 -11.46 -10.04
N ILE A 71 22.44 -10.97 -9.80
CA ILE A 71 23.33 -10.48 -10.86
C ILE A 71 24.64 -11.24 -10.71
N ASN A 72 25.02 -12.00 -11.74
CA ASN A 72 26.23 -12.83 -11.76
C ASN A 72 26.34 -13.76 -10.54
N GLY A 73 25.23 -14.40 -10.15
CA GLY A 73 25.17 -15.33 -9.01
C GLY A 73 25.16 -14.69 -7.63
N ALA A 74 25.27 -13.36 -7.53
CA ALA A 74 25.20 -12.63 -6.25
C ALA A 74 23.83 -11.99 -6.05
N GLU A 75 23.27 -12.14 -4.83
CA GLU A 75 22.07 -11.42 -4.40
C GLU A 75 22.39 -9.92 -4.26
N LYS A 76 21.65 -9.09 -5.00
CA LYS A 76 21.68 -7.62 -4.95
C LYS A 76 20.33 -7.10 -4.48
N GLY A 77 20.35 -5.90 -3.89
CA GLY A 77 19.15 -5.26 -3.35
C GLY A 77 18.83 -5.68 -1.91
N LEU A 78 19.85 -6.05 -1.13
CA LEU A 78 19.74 -6.10 0.34
C LEU A 78 19.74 -4.68 0.89
N THR A 79 18.75 -4.37 1.72
CA THR A 79 18.74 -3.15 2.52
C THR A 79 19.87 -3.18 3.55
N TYR A 80 20.29 -2.01 4.04
CA TYR A 80 21.34 -1.93 5.06
C TYR A 80 20.90 -2.64 6.36
N VAL A 81 19.63 -2.56 6.75
CA VAL A 81 19.12 -3.30 7.94
C VAL A 81 19.26 -4.80 7.75
N GLU A 82 18.93 -5.34 6.57
CA GLU A 82 19.12 -6.76 6.28
C GLU A 82 20.58 -7.18 6.29
N GLN A 83 21.47 -6.37 5.70
CA GLN A 83 22.90 -6.64 5.69
C GLN A 83 23.47 -6.69 7.12
N GLU A 84 23.12 -5.73 7.95
CA GLU A 84 23.60 -5.68 9.34
C GLU A 84 22.99 -6.78 10.20
N SER A 85 21.71 -7.11 10.00
CA SER A 85 21.06 -8.23 10.70
C SER A 85 21.70 -9.59 10.36
N ARG A 86 22.03 -9.84 9.08
CA ARG A 86 22.75 -11.06 8.66
C ARG A 86 24.13 -11.15 9.29
N LYS A 87 24.89 -10.06 9.30
CA LYS A 87 26.23 -10.01 9.96
C LYS A 87 26.16 -10.27 11.46
N ILE A 88 25.10 -9.81 12.15
CA ILE A 88 24.92 -10.13 13.58
C ILE A 88 24.70 -11.65 13.76
N GLN A 89 23.90 -12.27 12.89
CA GLN A 89 23.60 -13.70 12.95
C GLN A 89 24.79 -14.59 12.59
N GLU A 90 25.57 -14.21 11.56
CA GLU A 90 26.68 -15.01 11.01
C GLU A 90 27.99 -14.80 11.76
N ASP A 91 28.36 -13.54 12.04
CA ASP A 91 29.70 -13.18 12.52
C ASP A 91 29.73 -12.77 14.00
N GLY A 92 28.59 -12.84 14.70
CA GLY A 92 28.47 -12.32 16.08
C GLY A 92 28.82 -10.84 16.18
N LYS A 93 28.62 -10.07 15.10
CA LYS A 93 29.03 -8.65 15.01
C LYS A 93 28.47 -7.84 16.18
N ASN A 94 29.29 -6.91 16.72
CA ASN A 94 28.85 -6.01 17.80
C ASN A 94 27.60 -5.22 17.37
N LYS A 95 26.50 -5.44 18.11
CA LYS A 95 25.20 -4.78 17.96
C LYS A 95 25.32 -3.26 17.86
N GLU A 96 26.26 -2.64 18.57
CA GLU A 96 26.49 -1.19 18.55
C GLU A 96 26.94 -0.70 17.17
N LYS A 97 27.89 -1.38 16.53
CA LYS A 97 28.35 -1.01 15.18
C LYS A 97 27.24 -1.16 14.14
N ALA A 98 26.34 -2.11 14.35
CA ALA A 98 25.18 -2.31 13.49
C ALA A 98 24.16 -1.17 13.65
N ILE A 99 23.89 -0.75 14.89
CA ILE A 99 23.06 0.42 15.20
C ILE A 99 23.61 1.66 14.50
N ASP A 100 24.90 1.97 14.64
CA ASP A 100 25.49 3.15 13.99
C ASP A 100 25.41 3.08 12.45
N SER A 101 25.58 1.89 11.87
CA SER A 101 25.46 1.67 10.43
C SER A 101 24.02 1.88 9.93
N VAL A 102 23.02 1.38 10.68
CA VAL A 102 21.60 1.55 10.35
C VAL A 102 21.18 3.00 10.50
N LEU A 103 21.61 3.68 11.56
CA LEU A 103 21.37 5.11 11.75
C LEU A 103 21.84 5.91 10.53
N LYS A 104 23.11 5.74 10.18
CA LYS A 104 23.71 6.51 9.08
C LYS A 104 23.11 6.18 7.71
N ASN A 105 22.93 4.90 7.41
CA ASN A 105 22.64 4.47 6.04
C ASN A 105 21.16 4.21 5.76
N SER A 106 20.39 3.75 6.75
CA SER A 106 18.95 3.47 6.61
C SER A 106 18.09 4.63 7.04
N LEU A 107 18.46 5.32 8.13
CA LEU A 107 17.68 6.41 8.69
C LEU A 107 18.09 7.75 8.05
N GLU A 108 19.26 8.29 8.39
CA GLU A 108 19.70 9.65 8.02
C GLU A 108 19.76 9.87 6.50
N LYS A 109 20.44 8.98 5.75
CA LYS A 109 20.59 9.13 4.29
C LYS A 109 19.35 8.73 3.48
N MET A 110 18.35 8.13 4.11
CA MET A 110 17.21 7.56 3.39
C MET A 110 15.88 7.99 3.99
N VAL A 111 15.30 7.20 4.90
CA VAL A 111 13.89 7.39 5.25
C VAL A 111 13.65 8.70 5.99
N LEU A 112 14.58 9.14 6.85
CA LEU A 112 14.40 10.38 7.61
C LEU A 112 14.32 11.63 6.72
N GLN A 113 15.05 11.63 5.60
CA GLN A 113 15.01 12.72 4.62
C GLN A 113 13.79 12.65 3.69
N LYS A 114 13.24 11.46 3.47
CA LYS A 114 12.26 11.20 2.40
C LYS A 114 10.85 10.91 2.89
N PHE A 115 10.64 10.73 4.20
CA PHE A 115 9.36 10.36 4.78
C PHE A 115 8.25 11.36 4.40
N HIS A 116 8.55 12.65 4.50
CA HIS A 116 7.64 13.76 4.21
C HIS A 116 7.47 14.08 2.72
N THR A 117 7.97 13.22 1.83
CA THR A 117 7.88 13.43 0.38
C THR A 117 6.65 12.73 -0.22
N LEU A 118 5.75 13.52 -0.81
CA LEU A 118 4.59 13.06 -1.55
C LEU A 118 4.62 13.62 -2.98
N PHE A 119 4.48 12.77 -4.00
CA PHE A 119 4.53 13.18 -5.42
C PHE A 119 5.73 14.09 -5.77
N LYS A 120 6.91 13.78 -5.23
CA LYS A 120 8.17 14.54 -5.38
C LYS A 120 8.17 15.93 -4.74
N ARG A 121 7.21 16.25 -3.89
CA ARG A 121 7.10 17.50 -3.12
C ARG A 121 7.16 17.20 -1.62
N GLN A 122 7.64 18.16 -0.83
CA GLN A 122 7.51 18.08 0.64
C GLN A 122 6.09 18.45 1.04
N ILE A 123 5.53 17.75 2.03
CA ILE A 123 4.28 18.17 2.65
C ILE A 123 4.45 19.52 3.39
N PRO A 124 3.40 20.35 3.52
CA PRO A 124 3.49 21.66 4.16
C PRO A 124 3.91 21.58 5.64
N GLU A 125 3.40 20.57 6.36
CA GLU A 125 3.62 20.42 7.79
C GLU A 125 4.28 19.07 8.12
N PRO A 126 5.62 19.03 8.21
CA PRO A 126 6.35 17.81 8.60
C PRO A 126 5.92 17.31 9.98
N PHE A 127 5.88 15.98 10.15
CA PHE A 127 5.52 15.32 11.41
C PHE A 127 6.65 15.29 12.44
N TYR A 128 7.89 15.49 11.99
CA TYR A 128 9.05 15.61 12.87
C TYR A 128 10.10 16.55 12.26
N ARG A 129 10.98 17.07 13.13
CA ARG A 129 12.22 17.75 12.77
C ARG A 129 13.41 16.97 13.29
N LEU A 130 14.57 17.17 12.68
CA LEU A 130 15.81 16.50 13.06
C LEU A 130 16.80 17.53 13.60
N THR A 131 17.56 17.12 14.61
CA THR A 131 18.83 17.73 15.02
C THR A 131 19.94 16.73 14.79
N ASP A 132 21.19 17.11 15.08
CA ASP A 132 22.34 16.21 14.95
C ASP A 132 22.25 14.95 15.83
N THR A 133 21.40 14.98 16.86
CA THR A 133 21.34 13.91 17.88
C THR A 133 19.92 13.41 18.16
N HIS A 134 18.88 14.14 17.76
CA HIS A 134 17.50 13.81 18.11
C HIS A 134 16.52 14.00 16.95
N MET A 135 15.46 13.20 16.97
CA MET A 135 14.20 13.48 16.30
C MET A 135 13.27 14.20 17.28
N ILE A 136 12.62 15.28 16.81
CA ILE A 136 11.65 16.06 17.58
C ILE A 136 10.29 15.96 16.88
N LEU A 137 9.35 15.23 17.49
CA LEU A 137 7.99 15.11 16.95
C LEU A 137 7.28 16.47 17.01
N GLN A 138 6.45 16.74 16.01
CA GLN A 138 5.65 17.96 15.94
C GLN A 138 4.24 17.71 16.48
N ASN A 139 3.57 18.76 16.94
CA ASN A 139 2.23 18.67 17.53
C ASN A 139 1.21 17.99 16.60
N ASN A 140 1.30 18.26 15.30
CA ASN A 140 0.40 17.66 14.32
C ASN A 140 0.45 16.12 14.28
N LEU A 141 1.58 15.51 14.67
CA LEU A 141 1.69 14.05 14.82
C LEU A 141 1.21 13.59 16.20
N LEU A 142 1.63 14.29 17.26
CA LEU A 142 1.30 13.98 18.65
C LEU A 142 -0.22 14.01 18.86
N GLU A 143 -0.88 15.07 18.38
CA GLU A 143 -2.33 15.24 18.45
C GLU A 143 -3.05 14.17 17.62
N LEU A 144 -2.55 13.87 16.41
CA LEU A 144 -3.15 12.86 15.52
C LEU A 144 -3.25 11.48 16.18
N PHE A 145 -2.21 11.05 16.91
CA PHE A 145 -2.16 9.73 17.56
C PHE A 145 -2.48 9.74 19.06
N SER A 146 -2.81 10.91 19.63
CA SER A 146 -3.45 10.99 20.95
C SER A 146 -4.89 10.43 20.94
N ASP A 147 -5.55 10.49 19.78
CA ASP A 147 -6.85 9.90 19.53
C ASP A 147 -6.77 8.38 19.36
N LYS A 148 -7.55 7.66 20.17
CA LYS A 148 -7.60 6.19 20.15
C LYS A 148 -8.15 5.64 18.83
N GLU A 149 -9.02 6.36 18.13
CA GLU A 149 -9.58 5.89 16.85
C GLU A 149 -8.51 5.86 15.75
N ASN A 150 -7.57 6.81 15.77
CA ASN A 150 -6.50 6.90 14.77
C ASN A 150 -5.40 5.84 14.98
N LYS A 151 -5.35 5.17 16.14
CA LYS A 151 -4.39 4.07 16.38
C LYS A 151 -4.61 2.88 15.45
N THR A 152 -5.82 2.71 14.92
CA THR A 152 -6.13 1.72 13.88
C THR A 152 -5.30 1.92 12.61
N MET A 153 -4.77 3.14 12.38
CA MET A 153 -3.88 3.42 11.26
C MET A 153 -2.51 2.74 11.40
N ASP A 154 -2.12 2.27 12.58
CA ASP A 154 -0.94 1.42 12.70
C ASP A 154 -1.15 0.07 12.00
N THR A 155 -2.38 -0.48 12.09
CA THR A 155 -2.76 -1.67 11.32
C THR A 155 -2.68 -1.41 9.81
N GLU A 156 -3.01 -0.19 9.35
CA GLU A 156 -2.84 0.23 7.95
C GLU A 156 -1.35 0.23 7.56
N VAL A 157 -0.48 0.82 8.38
CA VAL A 157 0.98 0.83 8.18
C VAL A 157 1.55 -0.58 8.13
N MET A 158 1.18 -1.45 9.08
CA MET A 158 1.68 -2.82 9.15
C MET A 158 1.18 -3.69 7.99
N SER A 159 -0.10 -3.55 7.63
CA SER A 159 -0.66 -4.19 6.44
C SER A 159 0.06 -3.74 5.17
N ARG A 160 0.40 -2.46 5.09
CA ARG A 160 1.16 -1.91 3.96
C ARG A 160 2.59 -2.43 3.91
N TRP A 161 3.22 -2.63 5.06
CA TRP A 161 4.52 -3.28 5.14
C TRP A 161 4.45 -4.70 4.57
N ASP A 162 3.52 -5.52 5.05
CA ASP A 162 3.36 -6.90 4.57
C ASP A 162 3.10 -6.95 3.05
N LEU A 163 2.35 -5.99 2.51
CA LEU A 163 2.16 -5.83 1.07
C LEU A 163 3.47 -5.53 0.33
N LEU A 164 4.30 -4.62 0.84
CA LEU A 164 5.59 -4.32 0.22
C LEU A 164 6.51 -5.55 0.21
N GLU A 165 6.57 -6.29 1.32
CA GLU A 165 7.34 -7.54 1.43
C GLU A 165 6.86 -8.58 0.44
N PHE A 166 5.55 -8.79 0.36
CA PHE A 166 4.95 -9.68 -0.62
C PHE A 166 5.31 -9.27 -2.05
N GLY A 167 5.20 -7.98 -2.36
CA GLY A 167 5.56 -7.44 -3.67
C GLY A 167 7.04 -7.63 -4.02
N PHE A 168 7.94 -7.44 -3.05
CA PHE A 168 9.38 -7.63 -3.25
C PHE A 168 9.79 -9.10 -3.39
N GLU A 169 9.07 -10.01 -2.72
CA GLU A 169 9.26 -11.46 -2.84
C GLU A 169 8.70 -12.01 -4.15
N ASN A 170 7.53 -11.51 -4.58
CA ASN A 170 6.70 -12.17 -5.58
C ASN A 170 6.67 -11.53 -6.96
N ILE A 171 7.05 -10.26 -7.09
CA ILE A 171 7.02 -9.55 -8.38
C ILE A 171 8.45 -9.37 -8.88
N THR A 172 8.99 -10.42 -9.51
CA THR A 172 10.16 -10.32 -10.38
C THR A 172 9.67 -9.87 -11.76
N GLY A 173 10.43 -9.02 -12.47
CA GLY A 173 9.96 -8.33 -13.68
C GLY A 173 9.45 -9.22 -14.82
N GLU A 174 9.69 -10.53 -14.77
CA GLU A 174 9.36 -11.52 -15.79
C GLU A 174 8.17 -12.43 -15.42
N GLU A 175 7.64 -12.37 -14.19
CA GLU A 175 6.61 -13.31 -13.71
C GLU A 175 5.24 -12.63 -13.61
N SER A 176 4.19 -13.29 -14.15
CA SER A 176 2.79 -12.90 -13.94
C SER A 176 2.26 -13.50 -12.64
N ILE A 177 1.41 -12.77 -11.93
CA ILE A 177 0.57 -13.34 -10.86
C ILE A 177 -0.71 -13.85 -11.53
N GLU A 178 -0.81 -15.17 -11.66
CA GLU A 178 -2.06 -15.86 -11.98
C GLU A 178 -2.71 -16.30 -10.68
N ILE A 179 -4.04 -16.37 -10.64
CA ILE A 179 -4.78 -16.94 -9.51
C ILE A 179 -5.49 -18.18 -10.06
N ASP A 180 -5.66 -19.19 -9.23
CA ASP A 180 -6.32 -20.42 -9.63
C ASP A 180 -7.84 -20.29 -9.69
N ASP A 181 -8.48 -21.24 -10.38
CA ASP A 181 -9.92 -21.21 -10.71
C ASP A 181 -10.85 -21.06 -9.49
N ASN A 182 -10.38 -21.41 -8.29
CA ASN A 182 -11.15 -21.33 -7.05
C ASN A 182 -10.93 -20.01 -6.30
N LEU A 183 -10.12 -19.09 -6.83
CA LEU A 183 -9.65 -17.91 -6.11
C LEU A 183 -9.06 -18.27 -4.75
N GLU A 184 -8.48 -19.46 -4.60
CA GLU A 184 -7.94 -19.90 -3.32
C GLU A 184 -6.44 -19.74 -3.30
N PHE A 185 -5.77 -19.64 -4.45
CA PHE A 185 -4.31 -19.58 -4.56
C PHE A 185 -3.81 -18.71 -5.72
N VAL A 186 -2.83 -17.84 -5.45
CA VAL A 186 -1.85 -17.31 -6.40
C VAL A 186 -0.93 -18.40 -6.94
N LEU A 187 -0.88 -18.53 -8.26
CA LEU A 187 0.05 -19.34 -9.03
C LEU A 187 1.28 -18.50 -9.41
N LYS A 188 2.45 -18.88 -8.89
CA LYS A 188 3.76 -18.35 -9.30
C LYS A 188 4.61 -19.50 -9.84
N LYS A 189 4.99 -19.50 -11.12
CA LYS A 189 5.79 -20.60 -11.73
C LYS A 189 5.26 -22.01 -11.39
N LYS A 190 3.93 -22.22 -11.44
CA LYS A 190 3.24 -23.46 -11.04
C LYS A 190 3.28 -23.83 -9.55
N LYS A 191 3.71 -22.93 -8.65
CA LYS A 191 3.54 -23.08 -7.19
C LYS A 191 2.25 -22.37 -6.74
N ARG A 192 1.34 -23.13 -6.14
CA ARG A 192 0.11 -22.63 -5.51
C ARG A 192 0.44 -21.95 -4.17
N THR A 193 -0.07 -20.73 -3.97
CA THR A 193 0.12 -19.93 -2.76
C THR A 193 -1.21 -19.29 -2.37
N GLN A 194 -1.74 -19.45 -1.16
CA GLN A 194 -3.13 -19.06 -0.86
C GLN A 194 -3.48 -17.58 -1.20
N ILE A 195 -4.70 -17.31 -1.69
CA ILE A 195 -5.24 -15.97 -2.00
C ILE A 195 -5.32 -15.08 -0.77
N SER A 196 -5.36 -15.69 0.43
CA SER A 196 -5.22 -14.97 1.70
C SER A 196 -3.98 -14.07 1.68
N ARG A 197 -2.94 -14.42 0.91
CA ARG A 197 -1.76 -13.57 0.69
C ARG A 197 -1.98 -12.37 -0.22
N LEU A 198 -3.01 -12.36 -1.08
CA LEU A 198 -3.42 -11.19 -1.86
C LEU A 198 -4.34 -10.25 -1.09
N ARG A 199 -4.95 -10.67 0.02
CA ARG A 199 -5.79 -9.77 0.82
C ARG A 199 -4.99 -8.54 1.30
N PRO A 200 -3.78 -8.66 1.90
CA PRO A 200 -2.96 -7.50 2.23
C PRO A 200 -2.63 -6.63 1.01
N VAL A 201 -2.43 -7.28 -0.14
CA VAL A 201 -2.15 -6.61 -1.42
C VAL A 201 -3.32 -5.74 -1.84
N LEU A 202 -4.50 -6.34 -2.06
CA LEU A 202 -5.72 -5.63 -2.44
C LEU A 202 -6.15 -4.61 -1.37
N ASN A 203 -5.94 -4.90 -0.09
CA ASN A 203 -6.28 -4.01 1.02
C ASN A 203 -5.50 -2.70 0.96
N GLY A 204 -4.20 -2.77 0.65
CA GLY A 204 -3.37 -1.57 0.47
C GLY A 204 -3.76 -0.70 -0.73
N TYR A 205 -4.63 -1.19 -1.63
CA TYR A 205 -5.18 -0.43 -2.76
C TYR A 205 -6.65 0.01 -2.56
N GLN A 206 -7.34 -0.59 -1.60
CA GLN A 206 -8.75 -0.34 -1.28
C GLN A 206 -8.95 0.27 0.11
N ASP A 207 -7.88 0.74 0.75
CA ASP A 207 -7.95 1.56 1.95
C ASP A 207 -8.70 0.93 3.14
N GLY A 208 -8.66 -0.41 3.26
CA GLY A 208 -9.36 -1.07 4.37
C GLY A 208 -10.87 -1.08 4.26
N ILE A 209 -11.46 -0.70 3.12
CA ILE A 209 -12.92 -0.66 2.95
C ILE A 209 -13.43 -1.70 1.96
N CYS A 210 -14.68 -2.14 2.16
CA CYS A 210 -15.41 -2.95 1.19
C CYS A 210 -15.59 -2.16 -0.12
N PHE A 211 -15.27 -2.79 -1.26
CA PHE A 211 -15.41 -2.15 -2.57
C PHE A 211 -16.85 -1.70 -2.86
N PHE A 212 -17.81 -2.47 -2.37
CA PHE A 212 -19.23 -2.33 -2.69
C PHE A 212 -19.98 -1.40 -1.74
N CYS A 213 -19.86 -1.59 -0.43
CA CYS A 213 -20.59 -0.79 0.56
C CYS A 213 -19.74 0.27 1.26
N GLU A 214 -18.43 0.33 0.98
CA GLU A 214 -17.49 1.33 1.51
C GLU A 214 -17.31 1.33 3.03
N ARG A 215 -17.95 0.39 3.73
CA ARG A 215 -17.72 0.15 5.15
C ARG A 215 -16.28 -0.30 5.37
N LYS A 216 -15.62 0.27 6.37
CA LYS A 216 -14.33 -0.20 6.85
C LYS A 216 -14.42 -1.63 7.36
N PHE A 217 -13.40 -2.42 7.05
CA PHE A 217 -13.25 -3.75 7.62
C PHE A 217 -12.83 -3.63 9.08
N GLU A 218 -13.56 -4.33 9.93
CA GLU A 218 -13.20 -4.54 11.33
C GLU A 218 -12.25 -5.74 11.45
N ILE A 219 -11.53 -5.84 12.56
CA ILE A 219 -10.53 -6.91 12.81
C ILE A 219 -11.10 -8.32 12.62
N ASN A 220 -12.38 -8.51 12.94
CA ASN A 220 -13.07 -9.80 12.88
C ASN A 220 -13.93 -9.98 11.62
N ASP A 221 -13.91 -9.04 10.69
CA ASP A 221 -14.69 -9.16 9.46
C ASP A 221 -14.13 -10.29 8.56
N SER A 222 -15.04 -11.08 8.00
CA SER A 222 -14.68 -11.97 6.89
C SER A 222 -14.51 -11.15 5.61
N ILE A 223 -13.25 -10.94 5.21
CA ILE A 223 -12.88 -10.23 4.00
C ILE A 223 -12.79 -11.22 2.84
N HIS A 224 -13.61 -11.05 1.81
CA HIS A 224 -13.64 -11.89 0.62
C HIS A 224 -12.93 -11.18 -0.54
N VAL A 225 -12.35 -11.98 -1.44
CA VAL A 225 -11.87 -11.49 -2.74
C VAL A 225 -12.95 -11.83 -3.77
N ASP A 226 -13.42 -10.83 -4.49
CA ASP A 226 -14.48 -10.98 -5.50
C ASP A 226 -13.98 -10.57 -6.88
N HIS A 227 -14.55 -11.19 -7.91
CA HIS A 227 -14.44 -10.71 -9.28
C HIS A 227 -15.47 -9.63 -9.52
N LEU A 228 -15.04 -8.40 -9.83
CA LEU A 228 -16.02 -7.37 -10.15
C LEU A 228 -16.84 -7.76 -11.38
N ILE A 229 -16.16 -8.01 -12.51
CA ILE A 229 -16.79 -8.59 -13.69
C ILE A 229 -16.81 -10.11 -13.49
N PRO A 230 -17.98 -10.77 -13.47
CA PRO A 230 -18.09 -12.18 -13.11
C PRO A 230 -17.12 -13.09 -13.85
N HIS A 231 -16.52 -14.04 -13.15
CA HIS A 231 -15.61 -15.03 -13.74
C HIS A 231 -16.28 -15.79 -14.90
N ASP A 232 -17.57 -16.11 -14.76
CA ASP A 232 -18.40 -16.72 -15.81
C ASP A 232 -18.40 -15.93 -17.12
N ALA A 233 -18.08 -14.63 -17.09
CA ALA A 233 -17.91 -13.80 -18.27
C ALA A 233 -16.47 -13.75 -18.79
N VAL A 234 -15.51 -13.43 -17.92
CA VAL A 234 -14.13 -13.10 -18.32
C VAL A 234 -13.17 -14.29 -18.36
N ASN A 235 -13.51 -15.38 -17.65
CA ASN A 235 -12.79 -16.64 -17.60
C ASN A 235 -11.29 -16.48 -17.27
N HIS A 236 -10.99 -15.63 -16.29
CA HIS A 236 -9.65 -15.41 -15.77
C HIS A 236 -9.71 -14.82 -14.36
N ASP A 237 -8.64 -15.02 -13.60
CA ASP A 237 -8.48 -14.48 -12.24
C ASP A 237 -7.45 -13.33 -12.19
N GLN A 238 -7.42 -12.48 -13.21
CA GLN A 238 -6.45 -11.39 -13.28
C GLN A 238 -6.72 -10.31 -12.22
N ILE A 239 -5.67 -9.89 -11.50
CA ILE A 239 -5.76 -8.97 -10.35
C ILE A 239 -6.49 -7.65 -10.66
N TRP A 240 -6.40 -7.15 -11.90
CA TRP A 240 -7.08 -5.90 -12.28
C TRP A 240 -8.59 -5.95 -12.07
N ASN A 241 -9.20 -7.14 -12.09
CA ASN A 241 -10.64 -7.39 -11.92
C ASN A 241 -11.02 -7.82 -10.49
N LEU A 242 -10.03 -8.00 -9.60
CA LEU A 242 -10.27 -8.47 -8.24
C LEU A 242 -10.46 -7.33 -7.26
N VAL A 243 -11.42 -7.47 -6.36
CA VAL A 243 -11.75 -6.48 -5.31
C VAL A 243 -11.92 -7.15 -3.95
N LEU A 244 -11.62 -6.43 -2.87
CA LEU A 244 -12.02 -6.83 -1.51
C LEU A 244 -13.47 -6.44 -1.24
N SER A 245 -14.19 -7.34 -0.61
CA SER A 245 -15.59 -7.14 -0.20
C SER A 245 -15.85 -7.78 1.15
N CYS A 246 -16.85 -7.28 1.88
CA CYS A 246 -17.36 -8.01 3.04
C CYS A 246 -18.17 -9.22 2.55
N GLU A 247 -18.26 -10.25 3.38
CA GLU A 247 -19.02 -11.48 3.10
C GLU A 247 -20.44 -11.19 2.56
N ASN A 248 -21.19 -10.30 3.22
CA ASN A 248 -22.55 -9.96 2.81
C ASN A 248 -22.61 -9.42 1.38
N CYS A 249 -21.76 -8.46 1.02
CA CYS A 249 -21.74 -7.90 -0.33
C CYS A 249 -21.29 -8.95 -1.36
N ASN A 250 -20.29 -9.77 -1.04
CA ASN A 250 -19.80 -10.81 -1.93
C ASN A 250 -20.89 -11.86 -2.22
N LEU A 251 -21.57 -12.36 -1.18
CA LEU A 251 -22.63 -13.34 -1.32
C LEU A 251 -23.85 -12.77 -2.04
N TRP A 252 -24.18 -11.50 -1.79
CA TRP A 252 -25.31 -10.84 -2.45
C TRP A 252 -25.05 -10.56 -3.92
N LYS A 253 -23.86 -10.04 -4.26
CA LYS A 253 -23.46 -9.87 -5.66
C LYS A 253 -23.34 -11.23 -6.35
N SER A 254 -22.72 -12.22 -5.72
CA SER A 254 -22.47 -13.54 -6.32
C SER A 254 -21.85 -13.39 -7.74
N ASN A 255 -22.34 -14.15 -8.72
CA ASN A 255 -21.95 -14.06 -10.13
C ASN A 255 -22.77 -13.04 -10.94
N HIS A 256 -23.52 -12.15 -10.29
CA HIS A 256 -24.31 -11.13 -10.98
C HIS A 256 -23.45 -10.01 -11.56
N LEU A 257 -23.94 -9.40 -12.63
CA LEU A 257 -23.31 -8.28 -13.32
C LEU A 257 -23.47 -7.00 -12.48
N PRO A 258 -22.38 -6.37 -12.00
CA PRO A 258 -22.51 -5.12 -11.26
C PRO A 258 -22.93 -3.96 -12.17
N GLN A 259 -23.55 -2.93 -11.62
CA GLN A 259 -23.80 -1.70 -12.37
C GLN A 259 -22.51 -1.02 -12.86
N LYS A 260 -22.65 -0.27 -13.97
CA LYS A 260 -21.55 0.45 -14.64
C LYS A 260 -20.74 1.36 -13.72
N HIS A 261 -21.34 1.92 -12.68
CA HIS A 261 -20.63 2.81 -11.77
C HIS A 261 -19.56 2.06 -10.94
N PHE A 262 -19.77 0.79 -10.60
CA PHE A 262 -18.73 -0.02 -9.96
C PHE A 262 -17.57 -0.33 -10.92
N VAL A 263 -17.87 -0.48 -12.22
CA VAL A 263 -16.84 -0.65 -13.26
C VAL A 263 -16.01 0.62 -13.40
N GLN A 264 -16.64 1.80 -13.36
CA GLN A 264 -15.92 3.08 -13.33
C GLN A 264 -15.02 3.18 -12.09
N LYS A 265 -15.52 2.80 -10.92
CA LYS A 265 -14.73 2.74 -9.68
C LYS A 265 -13.49 1.83 -9.83
N LEU A 266 -13.62 0.69 -10.51
CA LEU A 266 -12.51 -0.22 -10.80
C LEU A 266 -11.46 0.43 -11.70
N ILE A 267 -11.89 1.12 -12.74
CA ILE A 267 -11.03 1.86 -13.66
C ILE A 267 -10.26 2.94 -12.89
N ASP A 268 -10.95 3.77 -12.11
CA ASP A 268 -10.37 4.86 -11.33
C ASP A 268 -9.32 4.33 -10.34
N ARG A 269 -9.63 3.24 -9.64
CA ARG A 269 -8.68 2.52 -8.76
C ARG A 269 -7.47 2.03 -9.54
N ASN A 270 -7.66 1.33 -10.66
CA ASN A 270 -6.57 0.75 -11.45
C ASN A 270 -5.63 1.83 -11.98
N GLU A 271 -6.18 2.92 -12.49
CA GLU A 271 -5.42 4.11 -12.90
C GLU A 271 -4.62 4.69 -11.74
N PHE A 272 -5.24 4.76 -10.56
CA PHE A 272 -4.57 5.22 -9.37
C PHE A 272 -3.36 4.35 -8.99
N VAL A 273 -3.52 3.02 -8.98
CA VAL A 273 -2.41 2.07 -8.71
C VAL A 273 -1.29 2.25 -9.72
N LEU A 274 -1.62 2.35 -11.01
CA LEU A 274 -0.66 2.49 -12.10
C LEU A 274 0.16 3.78 -12.04
N GLN A 275 -0.35 4.82 -11.38
CA GLN A 275 0.35 6.07 -11.19
C GLN A 275 1.11 6.15 -9.85
N SER A 276 1.13 5.10 -9.04
CA SER A 276 1.86 5.04 -7.76
C SER A 276 3.21 4.32 -7.91
N ASP A 277 3.95 4.12 -6.82
CA ASP A 277 5.16 3.28 -6.78
C ASP A 277 4.88 1.87 -6.25
N LEU A 278 3.61 1.46 -6.32
CA LEU A 278 3.16 0.19 -5.80
C LEU A 278 3.68 -1.00 -6.61
N PRO A 279 3.96 -2.15 -5.97
CA PRO A 279 4.46 -3.33 -6.65
C PRO A 279 3.57 -3.82 -7.81
N LEU A 280 2.25 -3.68 -7.67
CA LEU A 280 1.27 -4.20 -8.63
C LEU A 280 1.18 -3.40 -9.95
N LYS A 281 1.73 -2.19 -9.99
CA LYS A 281 1.69 -1.30 -11.15
C LYS A 281 2.22 -1.96 -12.43
N GLU A 282 3.32 -2.70 -12.34
CA GLU A 282 3.92 -3.33 -13.53
C GLU A 282 3.03 -4.45 -14.06
N GLU A 283 2.39 -5.23 -13.19
CA GLU A 283 1.45 -6.29 -13.58
C GLU A 283 0.19 -5.72 -14.23
N LEU A 284 -0.39 -4.64 -13.66
CA LEU A 284 -1.53 -3.97 -14.28
C LEU A 284 -1.16 -3.39 -15.64
N ARG A 285 0.05 -2.84 -15.80
CA ARG A 285 0.50 -2.24 -17.07
C ARG A 285 0.67 -3.31 -18.15
N LYS A 286 1.21 -4.47 -17.79
CA LYS A 286 1.36 -5.61 -18.72
C LYS A 286 0.01 -6.08 -19.27
N VAL A 287 -1.02 -6.11 -18.41
CA VAL A 287 -2.32 -6.69 -18.76
C VAL A 287 -3.28 -5.67 -19.38
N LEU A 288 -3.39 -4.48 -18.81
CA LEU A 288 -4.38 -3.49 -19.24
C LEU A 288 -3.87 -2.61 -20.39
N GLY A 289 -2.56 -2.47 -20.56
CA GLY A 289 -1.93 -1.62 -21.57
C GLY A 289 -1.17 -0.41 -21.01
N ILE A 290 -0.61 0.38 -21.93
CA ILE A 290 0.40 1.40 -21.60
C ILE A 290 -0.24 2.77 -21.35
N ILE A 291 -1.32 3.12 -22.06
CA ILE A 291 -1.99 4.42 -21.96
C ILE A 291 -3.39 4.30 -21.33
N PRO A 292 -3.91 5.33 -20.65
CA PRO A 292 -5.21 5.27 -19.96
C PRO A 292 -6.37 4.81 -20.84
N GLU A 293 -6.43 5.29 -22.08
CA GLU A 293 -7.53 5.01 -23.01
C GLU A 293 -7.61 3.53 -23.38
N GLN A 294 -6.45 2.88 -23.59
CA GLN A 294 -6.39 1.44 -23.85
C GLN A 294 -6.87 0.63 -22.65
N ARG A 295 -6.49 1.06 -21.44
CA ARG A 295 -6.82 0.37 -20.19
C ARG A 295 -8.31 0.44 -19.90
N GLU A 296 -8.91 1.61 -20.07
CA GLU A 296 -10.35 1.81 -19.95
C GLU A 296 -11.12 0.99 -21.01
N GLN A 297 -10.71 1.05 -22.28
CA GLN A 297 -11.34 0.28 -23.35
C GLN A 297 -11.28 -1.23 -23.10
N MET A 298 -10.14 -1.73 -22.62
CA MET A 298 -9.97 -3.13 -22.25
C MET A 298 -11.00 -3.55 -21.18
N ILE A 299 -11.12 -2.80 -20.09
CA ILE A 299 -12.06 -3.11 -19.00
C ILE A 299 -13.51 -3.07 -19.48
N TRP A 300 -13.89 -2.05 -20.26
CA TRP A 300 -15.23 -1.98 -20.84
C TRP A 300 -15.51 -3.11 -21.84
N SER A 301 -14.51 -3.57 -22.58
CA SER A 301 -14.65 -4.72 -23.48
C SER A 301 -14.96 -6.01 -22.71
N GLN A 302 -14.32 -6.22 -21.56
CA GLN A 302 -14.57 -7.36 -20.69
C GLN A 302 -15.97 -7.29 -20.05
N TYR A 303 -16.38 -6.10 -19.61
CA TYR A 303 -17.73 -5.88 -19.10
C TYR A 303 -18.80 -6.14 -20.17
N LYS A 304 -18.53 -5.76 -21.43
CA LYS A 304 -19.43 -6.03 -22.55
C LYS A 304 -19.65 -7.53 -22.77
N ILE A 305 -18.65 -8.39 -22.57
CA ILE A 305 -18.82 -9.85 -22.65
C ILE A 305 -19.88 -10.31 -21.63
N ALA A 306 -19.83 -9.79 -20.40
CA ALA A 306 -20.79 -10.12 -19.35
C ALA A 306 -22.21 -9.65 -19.67
N VAL A 307 -22.34 -8.46 -20.27
CA VAL A 307 -23.62 -7.94 -20.79
C VAL A 307 -24.17 -8.84 -21.90
N ASP A 308 -23.33 -9.23 -22.86
CA ASP A 308 -23.73 -10.05 -24.01
C ASP A 308 -24.13 -11.47 -23.58
N LYS A 309 -23.59 -11.98 -22.47
CA LYS A 309 -24.01 -13.23 -21.81
C LYS A 309 -25.33 -13.13 -21.05
N LYS A 310 -25.94 -11.94 -20.97
CA LYS A 310 -27.22 -11.68 -20.27
C LYS A 310 -27.21 -12.10 -18.80
N LEU A 311 -26.10 -11.87 -18.10
CA LEU A 311 -26.03 -12.08 -16.65
C LEU A 311 -27.03 -11.15 -15.94
N THR A 312 -27.64 -11.63 -14.86
CA THR A 312 -28.57 -10.83 -14.05
C THR A 312 -27.83 -9.59 -13.51
N LEU A 313 -28.46 -8.43 -13.65
CA LEU A 313 -27.92 -7.17 -13.11
C LEU A 313 -28.05 -7.15 -11.59
N TRP A 314 -26.98 -6.74 -10.92
CA TRP A 314 -26.95 -6.44 -9.50
C TRP A 314 -26.74 -4.93 -9.32
N GLU A 315 -27.67 -4.31 -8.60
CA GLU A 315 -27.76 -2.86 -8.49
C GLU A 315 -26.84 -2.27 -7.42
N GLY A 316 -26.40 -3.10 -6.48
CA GLY A 316 -25.69 -2.63 -5.29
C GLY A 316 -26.64 -2.29 -4.16
N ASP A 317 -26.06 -1.85 -3.05
CA ASP A 317 -26.80 -1.30 -1.92
C ASP A 317 -27.43 0.04 -2.32
N GLU A 318 -28.71 0.28 -1.99
CA GLU A 318 -29.37 1.56 -2.24
C GLU A 318 -28.69 2.73 -1.49
N GLU A 319 -28.00 2.43 -0.39
CA GLU A 319 -27.24 3.42 0.37
C GLU A 319 -25.90 3.81 -0.31
N PHE A 320 -25.43 3.01 -1.28
CA PHE A 320 -24.21 3.28 -2.02
C PHE A 320 -24.41 4.48 -2.96
N SER A 321 -23.58 5.51 -2.79
CA SER A 321 -23.62 6.70 -3.63
C SER A 321 -22.27 6.93 -4.32
N PRO A 322 -22.18 6.82 -5.66
CA PRO A 322 -20.98 7.14 -6.42
C PRO A 322 -20.48 8.59 -6.22
N ALA A 323 -21.34 9.49 -5.70
CA ALA A 323 -20.99 10.86 -5.34
C ALA A 323 -20.27 11.00 -3.99
N LYS A 324 -20.45 10.02 -3.08
CA LYS A 324 -19.76 9.94 -1.79
C LYS A 324 -18.44 9.16 -1.87
N ASP A 325 -18.24 8.38 -2.93
CA ASP A 325 -16.98 7.71 -3.23
C ASP A 325 -15.92 8.73 -3.69
N THR A 326 -15.23 9.33 -2.72
CA THR A 326 -14.22 10.38 -2.95
C THR A 326 -12.78 9.87 -2.94
N LEU A 327 -12.54 8.63 -2.48
CA LEU A 327 -11.20 8.10 -2.20
C LEU A 327 -10.22 8.35 -3.36
N TYR A 328 -10.59 7.91 -4.56
CA TYR A 328 -9.71 8.08 -5.73
C TYR A 328 -9.83 9.47 -6.37
N LYS A 329 -10.96 10.15 -6.22
CA LYS A 329 -11.23 11.48 -6.82
C LYS A 329 -10.50 12.61 -6.09
N GLU A 330 -10.49 12.60 -4.76
CA GLU A 330 -9.79 13.59 -3.94
C GLU A 330 -8.28 13.42 -4.06
N MET A 331 -7.79 12.19 -4.06
CA MET A 331 -6.35 11.90 -4.21
C MET A 331 -5.83 12.14 -5.63
N ALA A 332 -6.66 11.96 -6.67
CA ALA A 332 -6.32 12.43 -8.01
C ALA A 332 -6.16 13.95 -8.07
N ASN A 333 -6.92 14.71 -7.28
CA ASN A 333 -6.74 16.16 -7.16
C ASN A 333 -5.41 16.51 -6.48
N TRP A 334 -4.96 15.74 -5.48
CA TRP A 334 -3.68 16.00 -4.81
C TRP A 334 -2.46 15.82 -5.71
N LYS A 335 -2.61 15.14 -6.86
CA LYS A 335 -1.54 15.10 -7.86
C LYS A 335 -1.50 16.33 -8.76
N ARG A 336 -2.59 17.09 -8.87
CA ARG A 336 -2.66 18.26 -9.75
C ARG A 336 -1.82 19.39 -9.19
N ASP A 337 -1.03 20.04 -10.04
CA ASP A 337 -0.22 21.20 -9.64
C ASP A 337 -1.06 22.35 -9.09
N SER A 338 -2.32 22.44 -9.50
CA SER A 338 -3.27 23.44 -9.03
C SER A 338 -3.68 23.25 -7.57
N PHE A 339 -3.61 22.04 -7.04
CA PHE A 339 -3.81 21.78 -5.61
C PHE A 339 -2.61 22.30 -4.81
N TRP A 340 -1.39 21.88 -5.16
CA TRP A 340 -0.18 22.31 -4.43
C TRP A 340 0.09 23.82 -4.53
N ARG A 341 -0.20 24.46 -5.67
CA ARG A 341 -0.11 25.92 -5.80
C ARG A 341 -1.09 26.65 -4.88
N ARG A 342 -2.24 26.04 -4.59
CA ARG A 342 -3.25 26.62 -3.71
C ARG A 342 -2.85 26.47 -2.24
N GLU A 343 -2.35 25.29 -1.86
CA GLU A 343 -1.95 24.97 -0.49
C GLU A 343 -0.61 25.60 -0.07
N LEU A 344 0.34 25.77 -1.00
CA LEU A 344 1.69 26.28 -0.71
C LEU A 344 1.94 27.71 -1.22
N GLY A 345 0.98 28.30 -1.95
CA GLY A 345 1.20 29.51 -2.76
C GLY A 345 2.14 29.27 -3.94
N ASP A 346 2.45 30.32 -4.72
CA ASP A 346 3.34 30.27 -5.91
C ASP A 346 4.82 29.92 -5.61
N LYS A 347 5.12 29.29 -4.47
CA LYS A 347 6.47 28.83 -4.09
C LYS A 347 6.75 27.40 -4.61
N ILE A 348 6.61 27.20 -5.93
CA ILE A 348 7.16 26.03 -6.64
C ILE A 348 8.41 26.44 -7.40
#